data_AF-A0A2D6XBN6-F1
#
_entry.id   AF-A0A2D6XBN6-F1
#
_cell.length_a   1.000
_cell.length_b   1.000
_cell.length_c   1.000
_cell.angle_alpha   90.00
_cell.angle_beta   90.00
_cell.angle_gamma   90.00
#
_symmetry.space_group_name_H-M   'P 1'
#
loop_
_entity.id
_entity.type
_entity.pdbx_description
1 polymer ?
#
loop_
_entity_poly.entity_id
_entity_poly.type
_entity_poly.pdbx_seq_one_letter_code
_entity_poly.pdbx_strand_id
1 'polypeptide(L)'
;MQTLIIKWSVGYLIFLYSLAYMVSAYGANNSIYITQSGGSSALTMNIDQIGNSNVIGTTSARVSLAGTGMTVDVDQIGDSNVIAATIAQGNSSSFTLRSTGDSNTQTLAVGGTGDTAGSDFDFAATGDSNVLAFTQGAAATATSGNTDIVIAGTSNNLNLVSEVVGGTNNWDVDGDSNDIDTTQTGNANHSITADVTGNTNNIDIDQTNSGGSTSGIVDLVAITTGGVIDIDQCTSGC
;
A
#
# COMPACT_ATOMS: atom_id res chain seq x y z
N MET A 1 54.38 1.65 -36.56
CA MET A 1 53.59 2.48 -35.64
C MET A 1 52.11 2.56 -36.04
N GLN A 2 51.77 2.66 -37.34
CA GLN A 2 50.38 2.78 -37.82
C GLN A 2 49.48 1.54 -37.57
N THR A 3 50.03 0.33 -37.64
CA THR A 3 49.30 -0.94 -37.44
C THR A 3 48.84 -1.21 -36.00
N LEU A 4 49.39 -0.50 -35.01
CA LEU A 4 48.97 -0.69 -33.62
C LEU A 4 47.64 0.03 -33.34
N ILE A 5 47.45 1.23 -33.90
CA ILE A 5 46.30 2.10 -33.65
C ILE A 5 44.98 1.45 -34.11
N ILE A 6 44.98 0.80 -35.28
CA ILE A 6 43.79 0.15 -35.87
C ILE A 6 43.23 -0.96 -34.97
N LYS A 7 44.08 -1.70 -34.24
CA LYS A 7 43.61 -2.75 -33.30
C LYS A 7 42.82 -2.20 -32.13
N TRP A 8 43.15 -1.01 -31.63
CA TRP A 8 42.41 -0.37 -30.55
C TRP A 8 41.07 0.20 -31.01
N SER A 9 40.97 0.66 -32.27
CA SER A 9 39.72 1.17 -32.85
C SER A 9 38.66 0.07 -33.04
N VAL A 10 39.05 -1.13 -33.51
CA VAL A 10 38.10 -2.23 -33.76
C VAL A 10 37.58 -2.84 -32.45
N GLY A 11 38.41 -2.94 -31.41
CA GLY A 11 37.96 -3.42 -30.09
C GLY A 11 36.89 -2.54 -29.46
N TYR A 12 37.01 -1.21 -29.60
CA TYR A 12 36.05 -0.24 -29.06
C TYR A 12 34.69 -0.29 -29.77
N LEU A 13 34.69 -0.51 -31.09
CA LEU A 13 33.46 -0.56 -31.88
C LEU A 13 32.63 -1.84 -31.59
N ILE A 14 33.30 -2.95 -31.31
CA ILE A 14 32.64 -4.21 -30.92
C ILE A 14 32.02 -4.08 -29.51
N PHE A 15 32.74 -3.46 -28.56
CA PHE A 15 32.25 -3.23 -27.20
C PHE A 15 31.00 -2.31 -27.17
N LEU A 16 30.96 -1.28 -28.03
CA LEU A 16 29.81 -0.40 -28.18
C LEU A 16 28.60 -1.08 -28.84
N TYR A 17 28.80 -2.07 -29.73
CA TYR A 17 27.69 -2.83 -30.32
C TYR A 17 27.12 -3.89 -29.39
N SER A 18 27.95 -4.50 -28.52
CA SER A 18 27.47 -5.49 -27.53
C SER A 18 26.62 -4.89 -26.40
N LEU A 19 26.70 -3.57 -26.18
CA LEU A 19 25.88 -2.87 -25.18
C LEU A 19 24.48 -2.48 -25.71
N ALA A 20 24.22 -2.65 -27.00
CA ALA A 20 22.97 -2.26 -27.67
C ALA A 20 22.00 -3.44 -27.93
N TYR A 21 22.24 -4.60 -27.33
CA TYR A 21 21.42 -5.81 -27.54
C TYR A 21 21.14 -6.54 -26.23
N MET A 22 20.25 -5.98 -25.41
CA MET A 22 19.52 -6.70 -24.38
C MET A 22 18.02 -6.61 -24.64
N VAL A 23 17.44 -7.79 -24.86
CA VAL A 23 16.04 -8.18 -25.07
C VAL A 23 14.96 -7.13 -24.80
N SER A 24 14.16 -6.82 -25.83
CA SER A 24 12.77 -6.35 -25.65
C SER A 24 11.79 -7.52 -25.74
N ALA A 25 11.18 -7.87 -24.61
CA ALA A 25 9.99 -8.71 -24.61
C ALA A 25 8.75 -7.84 -24.97
N TYR A 26 7.73 -8.44 -25.57
CA TYR A 26 6.45 -7.76 -25.88
C TYR A 26 5.33 -8.36 -25.02
N GLY A 27 4.59 -7.51 -24.32
CA GLY A 27 3.63 -7.88 -23.28
C GLY A 27 2.19 -8.17 -23.70
N ALA A 28 1.39 -8.67 -22.75
CA ALA A 28 -0.05 -8.95 -22.90
C ALA A 28 -0.83 -8.73 -21.58
N ASN A 29 -2.03 -8.14 -21.67
CA ASN A 29 -2.79 -7.62 -20.51
C ASN A 29 -3.45 -8.70 -19.62
N ASN A 30 -3.49 -8.46 -18.30
CA ASN A 30 -4.10 -9.36 -17.31
C ASN A 30 -4.99 -8.58 -16.29
N SER A 31 -6.33 -8.73 -16.36
CA SER A 31 -7.27 -7.97 -15.51
C SER A 31 -8.34 -8.87 -14.86
N ILE A 32 -8.57 -8.70 -13.56
CA ILE A 32 -9.47 -9.53 -12.74
C ILE A 32 -10.54 -8.65 -12.07
N TYR A 33 -11.80 -9.09 -12.03
CA TYR A 33 -12.90 -8.38 -11.34
C TYR A 33 -13.71 -9.37 -10.49
N ILE A 34 -13.97 -9.01 -9.23
CA ILE A 34 -14.57 -9.90 -8.23
C ILE A 34 -15.71 -9.18 -7.51
N THR A 35 -16.88 -9.82 -7.46
CA THR A 35 -17.97 -9.47 -6.54
C THR A 35 -18.34 -10.72 -5.77
N GLN A 36 -17.97 -10.78 -4.49
CA GLN A 36 -18.39 -11.79 -3.56
C GLN A 36 -19.38 -11.17 -2.57
N SER A 37 -20.52 -11.83 -2.39
CA SER A 37 -21.52 -11.47 -1.40
C SER A 37 -22.11 -12.72 -0.78
N GLY A 38 -22.21 -12.73 0.54
CA GLY A 38 -22.69 -13.87 1.31
C GLY A 38 -21.58 -14.86 1.64
N GLY A 39 -21.65 -15.36 2.87
CA GLY A 39 -20.63 -16.22 3.47
C GLY A 39 -20.70 -16.14 4.98
N SER A 40 -21.50 -17.00 5.60
CA SER A 40 -21.38 -17.33 7.04
C SER A 40 -20.27 -18.36 7.27
N SER A 41 -19.25 -18.33 6.42
CA SER A 41 -18.14 -19.28 6.32
C SER A 41 -16.99 -18.56 5.64
N ALA A 42 -15.77 -18.85 6.10
CA ALA A 42 -14.56 -18.20 5.64
C ALA A 42 -14.41 -18.24 4.11
N LEU A 43 -14.23 -17.07 3.49
CA LEU A 43 -13.70 -16.97 2.13
C LEU A 43 -12.18 -17.11 2.21
N THR A 44 -11.59 -18.01 1.44
CA THR A 44 -10.13 -17.99 1.19
C THR A 44 -9.90 -17.71 -0.28
N MET A 45 -9.02 -16.75 -0.58
CA MET A 45 -8.77 -16.26 -1.94
C MET A 45 -7.30 -15.89 -2.09
N ASN A 46 -6.60 -16.52 -3.04
CA ASN A 46 -5.21 -16.22 -3.37
C ASN A 46 -5.14 -15.85 -4.85
N ILE A 47 -4.46 -14.76 -5.21
CA ILE A 47 -4.40 -14.26 -6.59
C ILE A 47 -2.99 -13.80 -6.94
N ASP A 48 -2.36 -14.45 -7.93
CA ASP A 48 -1.04 -14.05 -8.44
C ASP A 48 -1.19 -13.45 -9.86
N GLN A 49 -0.72 -12.23 -10.06
CA GLN A 49 -0.57 -11.61 -11.39
C GLN A 49 0.91 -11.29 -11.66
N ILE A 50 1.41 -11.73 -12.81
CA ILE A 50 2.74 -11.38 -13.34
C ILE A 50 2.50 -10.69 -14.69
N GLY A 51 3.12 -9.52 -14.92
CA GLY A 51 2.75 -8.57 -15.98
C GLY A 51 2.97 -9.04 -17.43
N ASN A 52 2.68 -8.22 -18.45
CA ASN A 52 2.45 -6.77 -18.43
C ASN A 52 1.00 -6.30 -18.16
N SER A 53 0.85 -5.01 -17.83
CA SER A 53 -0.42 -4.28 -17.65
C SER A 53 -1.47 -4.92 -16.73
N ASN A 54 -0.99 -5.48 -15.61
CA ASN A 54 -1.71 -5.82 -14.38
C ASN A 54 -2.80 -4.83 -13.93
N VAL A 55 -3.95 -5.29 -13.39
CA VAL A 55 -4.75 -4.71 -12.25
C VAL A 55 -5.85 -5.70 -11.79
N ILE A 56 -6.08 -5.82 -10.47
CA ILE A 56 -7.30 -6.43 -9.87
C ILE A 56 -8.34 -5.35 -9.49
N GLY A 57 -9.51 -5.36 -10.13
CA GLY A 57 -10.50 -4.29 -10.00
C GLY A 57 -10.03 -2.97 -10.64
N THR A 58 -10.77 -1.89 -10.43
CA THR A 58 -10.30 -0.51 -10.64
C THR A 58 -11.05 0.41 -9.67
N THR A 59 -10.64 1.68 -9.52
CA THR A 59 -11.40 2.67 -8.74
C THR A 59 -12.85 2.86 -9.25
N SER A 60 -13.12 2.55 -10.53
CA SER A 60 -14.45 2.61 -11.16
C SER A 60 -15.22 1.28 -11.11
N ALA A 61 -14.54 0.17 -10.85
CA ALA A 61 -15.10 -1.17 -10.79
C ALA A 61 -14.30 -1.99 -9.75
N ARG A 62 -14.45 -1.62 -8.48
CA ARG A 62 -13.70 -2.21 -7.38
C ARG A 62 -14.08 -3.66 -7.15
N VAL A 63 -13.14 -4.46 -6.68
CA VAL A 63 -13.46 -5.73 -6.02
C VAL A 63 -14.38 -5.45 -4.83
N SER A 64 -15.50 -6.16 -4.73
CA SER A 64 -16.45 -6.02 -3.63
C SER A 64 -16.53 -7.33 -2.86
N LEU A 65 -16.17 -7.30 -1.58
CA LEU A 65 -16.18 -8.45 -0.67
C LEU A 65 -17.06 -8.16 0.55
N ALA A 66 -17.78 -9.17 1.02
CA ALA A 66 -18.68 -9.04 2.16
C ALA A 66 -18.84 -10.38 2.89
N GLY A 67 -18.32 -10.44 4.13
CA GLY A 67 -18.39 -11.63 4.96
C GLY A 67 -17.68 -11.46 6.30
N THR A 68 -17.56 -12.56 7.03
CA THR A 68 -16.82 -12.65 8.29
C THR A 68 -15.86 -13.83 8.23
N GLY A 69 -14.64 -13.70 8.75
CA GLY A 69 -13.64 -14.76 8.66
C GLY A 69 -13.01 -14.90 7.27
N MET A 70 -12.92 -13.84 6.48
CA MET A 70 -12.27 -13.90 5.16
C MET A 70 -10.74 -13.90 5.30
N THR A 71 -10.05 -14.54 4.37
CA THR A 71 -8.60 -14.54 4.20
C THR A 71 -8.33 -14.29 2.73
N VAL A 72 -7.74 -13.15 2.40
CA VAL A 72 -7.45 -12.77 1.00
C VAL A 72 -5.97 -12.45 0.88
N ASP A 73 -5.34 -13.03 -0.12
CA ASP A 73 -3.91 -12.93 -0.42
C ASP A 73 -3.78 -12.55 -1.90
N VAL A 74 -3.01 -11.52 -2.21
CA VAL A 74 -2.87 -11.01 -3.58
C VAL A 74 -1.44 -10.61 -3.86
N ASP A 75 -0.81 -11.29 -4.80
CA ASP A 75 0.50 -10.97 -5.35
C ASP A 75 0.37 -10.32 -6.73
N GLN A 76 1.03 -9.19 -6.93
CA GLN A 76 1.24 -8.60 -8.24
C GLN A 76 2.73 -8.37 -8.50
N ILE A 77 3.21 -8.71 -9.69
CA ILE A 77 4.58 -8.51 -10.16
C ILE A 77 4.45 -7.88 -11.55
N GLY A 78 5.03 -6.71 -11.81
CA GLY A 78 4.67 -5.86 -12.96
C GLY A 78 5.09 -6.36 -14.35
N ASP A 79 4.83 -5.61 -15.44
CA ASP A 79 4.05 -4.36 -15.56
C ASP A 79 2.54 -4.55 -15.27
N SER A 80 1.65 -3.55 -15.16
CA SER A 80 1.79 -2.10 -15.02
C SER A 80 1.00 -1.62 -13.78
N ASN A 81 0.61 -2.54 -12.90
CA ASN A 81 0.02 -2.45 -11.55
C ASN A 81 -1.26 -1.56 -11.34
N VAL A 82 -2.15 -1.77 -10.34
CA VAL A 82 -2.43 -2.85 -9.35
C VAL A 82 -3.76 -2.53 -8.58
N ILE A 83 -4.43 -3.57 -8.05
CA ILE A 83 -5.51 -3.62 -7.02
C ILE A 83 -6.36 -2.35 -6.72
N ALA A 84 -7.69 -2.48 -6.80
CA ALA A 84 -8.65 -1.63 -6.09
C ALA A 84 -9.83 -2.44 -5.51
N ALA A 85 -10.00 -2.41 -4.19
CA ALA A 85 -10.97 -3.22 -3.45
C ALA A 85 -11.81 -2.42 -2.43
N THR A 86 -12.94 -3.02 -2.08
CA THR A 86 -13.88 -2.58 -1.05
C THR A 86 -14.38 -3.79 -0.26
N ILE A 87 -14.24 -3.72 1.06
CA ILE A 87 -14.72 -4.72 2.01
C ILE A 87 -15.91 -4.10 2.74
N ALA A 88 -17.10 -4.52 2.32
CA ALA A 88 -18.36 -3.95 2.78
C ALA A 88 -18.67 -4.34 4.24
N GLN A 89 -18.21 -5.54 4.64
CA GLN A 89 -18.16 -6.08 6.00
C GLN A 89 -16.96 -7.04 6.06
N GLY A 90 -16.20 -7.01 7.15
CA GLY A 90 -14.92 -7.73 7.26
C GLY A 90 -14.54 -8.15 8.67
N ASN A 91 -15.50 -8.33 9.59
CA ASN A 91 -15.22 -8.78 10.95
C ASN A 91 -14.40 -10.11 10.94
N SER A 92 -13.37 -10.16 11.79
CA SER A 92 -12.43 -11.28 11.93
C SER A 92 -11.78 -11.72 10.61
N SER A 93 -11.47 -10.79 9.71
CA SER A 93 -10.97 -11.11 8.36
C SER A 93 -9.59 -10.50 8.10
N SER A 94 -8.71 -11.28 7.45
CA SER A 94 -7.34 -10.92 7.10
C SER A 94 -7.18 -10.71 5.59
N PHE A 95 -6.39 -9.70 5.21
CA PHE A 95 -6.15 -9.28 3.84
C PHE A 95 -4.69 -8.90 3.66
N THR A 96 -3.95 -9.68 2.88
CA THR A 96 -2.56 -9.43 2.52
C THR A 96 -2.50 -9.03 1.04
N LEU A 97 -1.96 -7.85 0.76
CA LEU A 97 -1.82 -7.32 -0.60
C LEU A 97 -0.35 -6.97 -0.89
N ARG A 98 0.29 -7.69 -1.81
CA ARG A 98 1.69 -7.49 -2.19
C ARG A 98 1.83 -7.02 -3.64
N SER A 99 2.77 -6.13 -3.88
CA SER A 99 3.16 -5.72 -5.23
C SER A 99 4.66 -5.62 -5.40
N THR A 100 5.14 -6.01 -6.56
CA THR A 100 6.50 -5.85 -7.06
C THR A 100 6.39 -5.12 -8.41
N GLY A 101 7.21 -4.10 -8.67
CA GLY A 101 7.07 -3.17 -9.81
C GLY A 101 7.02 -3.77 -11.22
N ASP A 102 6.56 -3.04 -12.25
CA ASP A 102 5.97 -1.69 -12.34
C ASP A 102 4.43 -1.71 -12.57
N SER A 103 3.63 -0.63 -12.59
CA SER A 103 3.78 0.79 -12.27
C SER A 103 2.47 1.33 -11.61
N ASN A 104 2.29 1.11 -10.30
CA ASN A 104 1.41 1.83 -9.33
C ASN A 104 0.28 1.03 -8.66
N THR A 105 -0.02 1.38 -7.40
CA THR A 105 -0.14 0.31 -6.40
C THR A 105 -1.24 0.55 -5.35
N GLN A 106 -2.39 -0.10 -5.51
CA GLN A 106 -3.32 -0.52 -4.43
C GLN A 106 -4.25 0.56 -3.83
N THR A 107 -5.52 0.20 -3.70
CA THR A 107 -6.52 0.97 -2.94
C THR A 107 -7.46 0.03 -2.19
N LEU A 108 -7.63 0.23 -0.89
CA LEU A 108 -8.45 -0.60 -0.03
C LEU A 108 -9.37 0.26 0.87
N ALA A 109 -10.68 0.01 0.80
CA ALA A 109 -11.68 0.68 1.63
C ALA A 109 -12.50 -0.35 2.42
N VAL A 110 -12.52 -0.24 3.75
CA VAL A 110 -13.03 -1.26 4.66
C VAL A 110 -14.09 -0.70 5.61
N GLY A 111 -15.19 -1.42 5.76
CA GLY A 111 -16.26 -1.11 6.73
C GLY A 111 -17.38 -0.25 6.19
N GLY A 112 -17.58 -0.23 4.86
CA GLY A 112 -18.55 0.66 4.22
C GLY A 112 -20.04 0.36 4.52
N THR A 113 -20.39 -0.85 4.97
CA THR A 113 -21.81 -1.22 5.25
C THR A 113 -22.00 -2.10 6.50
N GLY A 114 -20.92 -2.51 7.15
CA GLY A 114 -20.96 -3.50 8.20
C GLY A 114 -19.61 -3.62 8.90
N ASP A 115 -19.66 -4.29 10.05
CA ASP A 115 -18.56 -4.34 11.00
C ASP A 115 -17.24 -4.91 10.45
N THR A 116 -16.13 -4.36 10.94
CA THR A 116 -14.74 -4.75 10.66
C THR A 116 -13.99 -5.10 11.95
N ALA A 117 -14.71 -5.44 13.03
CA ALA A 117 -14.04 -5.74 14.29
C ALA A 117 -13.09 -6.95 14.16
N GLY A 118 -11.86 -6.82 14.66
CA GLY A 118 -10.84 -7.86 14.50
C GLY A 118 -10.38 -8.08 13.05
N SER A 119 -10.54 -7.09 12.17
CA SER A 119 -9.99 -7.16 10.80
C SER A 119 -8.50 -6.83 10.77
N ASP A 120 -7.78 -7.44 9.83
CA ASP A 120 -6.32 -7.46 9.75
C ASP A 120 -5.88 -7.15 8.31
N PHE A 121 -5.00 -6.16 8.12
CA PHE A 121 -4.71 -5.58 6.81
C PHE A 121 -3.22 -5.42 6.58
N ASP A 122 -2.61 -6.40 5.91
CA ASP A 122 -1.22 -6.35 5.49
C ASP A 122 -1.10 -5.77 4.08
N PHE A 123 -0.23 -4.78 3.93
CA PHE A 123 0.22 -4.27 2.66
C PHE A 123 1.72 -4.48 2.51
N ALA A 124 2.15 -4.91 1.33
CA ALA A 124 3.54 -4.89 0.90
C ALA A 124 3.68 -4.26 -0.49
N ALA A 125 4.64 -3.36 -0.66
CA ALA A 125 5.14 -2.95 -1.96
C ALA A 125 6.65 -3.08 -2.02
N THR A 126 7.12 -3.52 -3.18
CA THR A 126 8.46 -3.28 -3.70
C THR A 126 8.23 -2.55 -5.01
N GLY A 127 8.60 -1.27 -5.13
CA GLY A 127 8.19 -0.43 -6.28
C GLY A 127 8.71 -0.96 -7.63
N ASP A 128 8.29 -0.46 -8.79
CA ASP A 128 7.64 0.79 -9.22
C ASP A 128 6.09 0.78 -9.27
N SER A 129 5.39 1.88 -9.58
CA SER A 129 5.67 3.26 -9.19
C SER A 129 4.70 3.65 -8.03
N ASN A 130 4.39 2.71 -7.11
CA ASN A 130 3.78 2.88 -5.76
C ASN A 130 2.29 3.40 -5.73
N VAL A 131 1.55 3.59 -4.61
CA VAL A 131 1.48 3.00 -3.25
C VAL A 131 0.05 3.18 -2.68
N LEU A 132 -0.20 2.51 -1.54
CA LEU A 132 -1.44 2.25 -0.81
C LEU A 132 -2.39 3.41 -0.49
N ALA A 133 -3.58 3.47 -1.10
CA ALA A 133 -4.70 4.25 -0.53
C ALA A 133 -5.50 3.38 0.46
N PHE A 134 -5.38 3.62 1.77
CA PHE A 134 -6.06 2.83 2.80
C PHE A 134 -7.14 3.63 3.55
N THR A 135 -8.29 2.99 3.81
CA THR A 135 -9.33 3.54 4.69
C THR A 135 -10.07 2.43 5.41
N GLN A 136 -10.12 2.47 6.74
CA GLN A 136 -10.79 1.51 7.60
C GLN A 136 -11.71 2.24 8.60
N GLY A 137 -12.76 1.58 9.07
CA GLY A 137 -13.46 1.99 10.30
C GLY A 137 -14.56 3.04 10.17
N ALA A 138 -14.87 3.53 8.96
CA ALA A 138 -15.88 4.59 8.72
C ALA A 138 -17.32 4.29 9.23
N ALA A 139 -17.57 3.12 9.83
CA ALA A 139 -18.77 2.78 10.56
C ALA A 139 -18.46 2.63 12.07
N ALA A 140 -19.19 3.37 12.91
CA ALA A 140 -18.98 3.53 14.36
C ALA A 140 -19.14 2.27 15.25
N THR A 141 -19.05 1.07 14.66
CA THR A 141 -19.00 -0.23 15.37
C THR A 141 -17.65 -0.94 15.21
N ALA A 142 -16.76 -0.47 14.33
CA ALA A 142 -15.47 -1.11 14.12
C ALA A 142 -14.59 -1.02 15.37
N THR A 143 -14.09 -2.17 15.85
CA THR A 143 -13.19 -2.26 17.03
C THR A 143 -11.99 -3.16 16.77
N SER A 144 -10.81 -2.85 17.28
CA SER A 144 -9.64 -3.75 17.23
C SER A 144 -9.25 -4.18 15.81
N GLY A 145 -9.19 -3.22 14.89
CA GLY A 145 -8.64 -3.41 13.55
C GLY A 145 -7.13 -3.29 13.58
N ASN A 146 -6.43 -4.09 12.80
CA ASN A 146 -5.00 -4.01 12.60
C ASN A 146 -4.71 -3.67 11.13
N THR A 147 -3.64 -2.91 10.92
CA THR A 147 -3.14 -2.52 9.60
C THR A 147 -1.62 -2.46 9.68
N ASP A 148 -0.92 -3.25 8.87
CA ASP A 148 0.53 -3.33 8.78
C ASP A 148 0.96 -3.05 7.33
N ILE A 149 1.88 -2.12 7.13
CA ILE A 149 2.20 -1.58 5.81
C ILE A 149 3.71 -1.57 5.63
N VAL A 150 4.20 -2.22 4.58
CA VAL A 150 5.63 -2.29 4.24
C VAL A 150 5.86 -1.81 2.81
N ILE A 151 6.75 -0.84 2.61
CA ILE A 151 7.05 -0.25 1.30
C ILE A 151 8.57 -0.18 1.11
N ALA A 152 9.11 -0.99 0.20
CA ALA A 152 10.46 -0.85 -0.35
C ALA A 152 10.36 -0.17 -1.74
N GLY A 153 10.24 1.15 -1.75
CA GLY A 153 9.40 1.87 -2.72
C GLY A 153 9.90 2.09 -4.17
N THR A 154 9.06 2.82 -4.89
CA THR A 154 9.21 3.76 -6.05
C THR A 154 7.80 3.88 -6.59
N SER A 155 7.14 5.01 -6.90
CA SER A 155 7.39 6.45 -6.69
C SER A 155 6.05 7.19 -6.42
N ASN A 156 5.43 6.92 -5.26
CA ASN A 156 4.14 7.41 -4.72
C ASN A 156 4.04 6.96 -3.24
N ASN A 157 3.05 7.33 -2.40
CA ASN A 157 2.52 8.67 -2.11
C ASN A 157 1.51 8.74 -0.92
N LEU A 158 1.40 7.72 -0.06
CA LEU A 158 0.09 7.49 0.60
C LEU A 158 0.08 7.12 2.08
N ASN A 159 -0.88 7.60 2.89
CA ASN A 159 -2.28 8.06 2.76
C ASN A 159 -3.21 6.97 3.31
N LEU A 160 -3.23 6.93 4.63
CA LEU A 160 -3.92 5.93 5.43
C LEU A 160 -5.03 6.65 6.22
N VAL A 161 -6.07 5.93 6.62
CA VAL A 161 -7.15 6.43 7.50
C VAL A 161 -7.70 5.22 8.27
N SER A 162 -7.86 5.31 9.59
CA SER A 162 -8.38 4.20 10.40
C SER A 162 -9.26 4.67 11.55
N GLU A 163 -10.57 4.71 11.31
CA GLU A 163 -11.56 5.13 12.28
C GLU A 163 -12.05 3.99 13.20
N VAL A 164 -11.11 3.17 13.67
CA VAL A 164 -11.41 1.93 14.40
C VAL A 164 -11.14 2.08 15.88
N VAL A 165 -12.13 1.79 16.73
CA VAL A 165 -11.98 1.84 18.20
C VAL A 165 -10.93 0.82 18.67
N GLY A 166 -9.77 1.29 19.09
CA GLY A 166 -8.61 0.45 19.39
C GLY A 166 -7.90 -0.07 18.13
N GLY A 167 -7.88 0.73 17.06
CA GLY A 167 -7.23 0.43 15.79
C GLY A 167 -5.72 0.66 15.81
N THR A 168 -4.97 -0.30 15.26
CA THR A 168 -3.51 -0.23 15.07
C THR A 168 -3.19 0.05 13.62
N ASN A 169 -2.24 0.96 13.37
CA ASN A 169 -1.76 1.32 12.04
C ASN A 169 -0.23 1.42 12.07
N ASN A 170 0.43 0.40 11.54
CA ASN A 170 1.88 0.32 11.48
C ASN A 170 2.34 0.52 10.03
N TRP A 171 3.40 1.31 9.84
CA TRP A 171 3.95 1.65 8.53
C TRP A 171 5.48 1.62 8.58
N ASP A 172 6.06 0.93 7.61
CA ASP A 172 7.50 0.73 7.38
C ASP A 172 7.78 1.13 5.92
N VAL A 173 8.49 2.23 5.73
CA VAL A 173 8.70 2.87 4.42
C VAL A 173 10.19 3.02 4.15
N ASP A 174 10.79 1.97 3.59
CA ASP A 174 12.06 1.98 2.87
C ASP A 174 11.90 2.83 1.59
N GLY A 175 12.32 4.08 1.71
CA GLY A 175 11.78 5.17 0.93
C GLY A 175 12.14 5.14 -0.55
N ASP A 176 11.10 5.34 -1.34
CA ASP A 176 11.16 5.75 -2.72
C ASP A 176 9.77 6.28 -3.11
N SER A 177 9.73 7.26 -4.02
CA SER A 177 8.95 8.52 -4.00
C SER A 177 7.56 8.61 -3.30
N ASN A 178 7.42 8.09 -2.08
CA ASN A 178 6.31 8.47 -1.21
C ASN A 178 6.34 9.97 -0.93
N ASP A 179 5.13 10.45 -0.75
CA ASP A 179 4.75 11.65 -0.03
C ASP A 179 3.46 11.34 0.81
N ILE A 180 3.58 10.38 1.76
CA ILE A 180 2.86 10.30 3.07
C ILE A 180 1.37 9.94 3.11
N ASP A 181 0.74 9.68 4.26
CA ASP A 181 0.85 8.71 5.39
C ASP A 181 -0.44 8.95 6.25
N THR A 182 -0.91 7.97 7.04
CA THR A 182 -1.61 8.11 8.37
C THR A 182 -3.15 7.94 8.69
N THR A 183 -3.99 8.98 8.82
CA THR A 183 -4.69 9.19 10.11
C THR A 183 -6.18 8.86 10.29
N GLN A 184 -6.41 7.84 11.10
CA GLN A 184 -7.15 7.88 12.38
C GLN A 184 -8.15 9.04 12.66
N THR A 185 -9.43 8.73 12.94
CA THR A 185 -10.27 9.49 13.90
C THR A 185 -11.28 8.62 14.64
N GLY A 186 -11.86 9.02 15.79
CA GLY A 186 -12.78 8.09 16.48
C GLY A 186 -13.58 8.63 17.66
N ASN A 187 -13.86 7.75 18.63
CA ASN A 187 -14.38 8.11 19.96
C ASN A 187 -13.73 7.24 21.06
N ALA A 188 -12.57 6.66 20.75
CA ALA A 188 -11.72 5.83 21.60
C ALA A 188 -10.26 5.89 21.08
N ASN A 189 -9.44 4.92 21.46
CA ASN A 189 -8.00 4.88 21.19
C ASN A 189 -7.69 4.52 19.71
N HIS A 190 -6.59 5.05 19.18
CA HIS A 190 -5.91 4.53 17.99
C HIS A 190 -4.40 4.55 18.25
N SER A 191 -3.63 3.70 17.59
CA SER A 191 -2.18 3.80 17.55
C SER A 191 -1.67 3.92 16.11
N ILE A 192 -0.70 4.81 15.93
CA ILE A 192 0.16 4.91 14.77
C ILE A 192 1.57 4.52 15.22
N THR A 193 2.22 3.64 14.44
CA THR A 193 3.62 3.25 14.60
C THR A 193 4.29 3.38 13.24
N ALA A 194 5.36 4.17 13.11
CA ALA A 194 5.91 4.53 11.83
C ALA A 194 7.44 4.46 11.81
N ASP A 195 8.00 3.75 10.83
CA ASP A 195 9.40 3.84 10.43
C ASP A 195 9.44 4.32 8.97
N VAL A 196 10.13 5.43 8.74
CA VAL A 196 10.23 6.10 7.43
C VAL A 196 11.69 6.39 7.13
N THR A 197 12.31 5.54 6.32
CA THR A 197 13.65 5.77 5.77
C THR A 197 13.52 6.56 4.47
N GLY A 198 13.56 7.88 4.53
CA GLY A 198 12.95 8.75 3.51
C GLY A 198 13.51 8.66 2.08
N ASN A 199 12.58 8.61 1.13
CA ASN A 199 12.52 9.25 -0.20
C ASN A 199 11.03 9.21 -0.63
N THR A 200 10.39 10.20 -1.24
CA THR A 200 10.68 11.64 -1.30
C THR A 200 9.88 12.37 -0.21
N ASN A 201 9.59 11.66 0.90
CA ASN A 201 8.65 12.06 1.93
C ASN A 201 8.94 13.44 2.55
N ASN A 202 7.87 14.18 2.85
CA ASN A 202 7.78 15.57 3.26
C ASN A 202 6.72 15.84 4.37
N ILE A 203 6.17 14.88 5.12
CA ILE A 203 4.87 15.10 5.79
C ILE A 203 4.65 14.17 6.98
N ASP A 204 3.89 14.66 7.97
CA ASP A 204 3.28 13.89 9.04
C ASP A 204 1.79 14.23 9.13
N ILE A 205 1.02 13.18 9.38
CA ILE A 205 -0.43 13.05 9.56
C ILE A 205 -0.80 12.47 10.95
N ASP A 206 -1.36 13.15 11.96
CA ASP A 206 -1.27 12.55 13.32
C ASP A 206 -2.40 12.79 14.34
N GLN A 207 -3.15 11.75 14.75
CA GLN A 207 -4.54 11.94 15.17
C GLN A 207 -5.14 10.91 16.18
N THR A 208 -5.56 11.31 17.40
CA THR A 208 -6.96 11.80 17.59
C THR A 208 -7.48 12.29 18.95
N ASN A 209 -8.51 13.16 18.80
CA ASN A 209 -9.86 13.24 19.43
C ASN A 209 -10.12 12.81 20.89
N SER A 210 -11.15 13.47 21.41
CA SER A 210 -11.68 13.46 22.76
C SER A 210 -13.02 12.70 22.79
N GLY A 211 -13.92 13.03 23.71
CA GLY A 211 -15.33 12.63 23.63
C GLY A 211 -15.71 11.20 24.06
N GLY A 212 -14.77 10.25 24.09
CA GLY A 212 -14.80 9.21 25.13
C GLY A 212 -14.87 9.83 26.53
N SER A 213 -13.92 10.70 26.94
CA SER A 213 -12.67 11.11 26.25
C SER A 213 -11.59 10.01 26.17
N THR A 214 -10.62 10.19 25.27
CA THR A 214 -9.68 9.14 24.80
C THR A 214 -8.20 9.57 24.88
N SER A 215 -7.27 8.68 24.52
CA SER A 215 -5.86 8.96 24.24
C SER A 215 -5.44 8.25 22.96
N GLY A 216 -4.99 9.00 21.94
CA GLY A 216 -4.24 8.44 20.81
C GLY A 216 -2.81 8.05 21.21
N ILE A 217 -2.19 7.20 20.41
CA ILE A 217 -0.74 6.88 20.45
C ILE A 217 -0.16 7.13 19.07
N VAL A 218 1.04 7.70 19.09
CA VAL A 218 1.81 8.09 17.93
C VAL A 218 3.25 7.81 18.25
N ASP A 219 3.87 6.95 17.46
CA ASP A 219 5.28 6.62 17.53
C ASP A 219 5.85 6.75 16.11
N LEU A 220 6.57 7.84 15.85
CA LEU A 220 7.11 8.18 14.53
C LEU A 220 8.63 8.25 14.55
N VAL A 221 9.25 7.45 13.68
CA VAL A 221 10.69 7.43 13.40
C VAL A 221 10.90 7.78 11.93
N ALA A 222 11.34 9.01 11.65
CA ALA A 222 11.57 9.49 10.28
C ALA A 222 13.02 9.94 10.03
N ILE A 223 13.65 9.36 9.00
CA ILE A 223 14.94 9.78 8.45
C ILE A 223 14.66 10.62 7.19
N THR A 224 14.76 11.94 7.27
CA THR A 224 14.31 12.83 6.19
C THR A 224 15.39 13.11 5.13
N THR A 225 14.99 12.95 3.87
CA THR A 225 15.75 13.34 2.65
C THR A 225 14.95 14.26 1.71
N GLY A 226 13.60 14.28 1.84
CA GLY A 226 12.64 15.13 1.11
C GLY A 226 12.18 16.39 1.88
N GLY A 227 11.39 16.23 2.95
CA GLY A 227 11.11 17.13 4.10
C GLY A 227 10.27 18.41 3.90
N VAL A 228 9.35 18.84 4.79
CA VAL A 228 8.79 18.30 6.08
C VAL A 228 7.39 18.92 6.36
N ILE A 229 6.45 18.14 6.93
CA ILE A 229 5.23 18.55 7.67
C ILE A 229 5.24 17.75 8.98
N ASP A 230 4.61 18.33 10.00
CA ASP A 230 4.36 17.81 11.34
C ASP A 230 2.85 17.80 11.57
N ILE A 231 2.31 16.88 12.39
CA ILE A 231 0.97 17.07 12.99
C ILE A 231 0.94 16.81 14.49
N ASP A 232 0.04 17.54 15.13
CA ASP A 232 -0.50 17.29 16.46
C ASP A 232 -2.00 16.95 16.36
N GLN A 233 -2.45 15.90 17.06
CA GLN A 233 -3.82 15.92 17.58
C GLN A 233 -3.95 15.49 19.04
N CYS A 234 -4.86 16.22 19.66
CA CYS A 234 -5.00 16.40 21.07
C CYS A 234 -6.47 16.28 21.46
N THR A 235 -6.73 15.85 22.68
CA THR A 235 -8.10 15.81 23.23
C THR A 235 -8.62 17.19 23.68
N SER A 236 -7.79 18.23 23.60
CA SER A 236 -8.16 19.65 23.47
C SER A 236 -6.93 20.52 23.16
N GLY A 237 -7.08 21.61 22.40
CA GLY A 237 -6.11 22.72 22.40
C GLY A 237 -5.03 22.71 21.31
N CYS A 238 -5.18 21.86 20.30
CA CYS A 238 -4.68 22.13 18.96
C CYS A 238 -5.42 23.37 18.39
#